data_AF-A0AAW8KPM1-F1
#
_entry.id   AF-A0AAW8KPM1-F1
#
_cell.length_a   1.000
_cell.length_b   1.000
_cell.length_c   1.000
_cell.angle_alpha   90.00
_cell.angle_beta   90.00
_cell.angle_gamma   90.00
#
_symmetry.space_group_name_H-M   'P 1'
#
loop_
_entity.id
_entity.type
_entity.pdbx_description
1 polymer ?
#
loop_
_entity_poly.entity_id
_entity_poly.type
_entity_poly.pdbx_seq_one_letter_code
_entity_poly.pdbx_strand_id
1 'polypeptide(L)' 'RFFALFRSVFRWFRRRKVLQTDKEYYYFKCPTCGQSMRLPRGLGKVEITCRSCSSRFETRS' A
#
# COMPACT_ATOMS: atom_id res chain seq x y z
N ARG A 1 -33.03 -15.13 -25.17
CA ARG A 1 -32.52 -14.92 -23.79
C ARG A 1 -30.99 -15.04 -23.79
N PHE A 2 -30.29 -14.11 -24.44
CA PHE A 2 -28.88 -14.26 -24.89
C PHE A 2 -27.86 -13.47 -24.03
N PHE A 3 -28.23 -13.00 -22.84
CA PHE A 3 -27.42 -12.09 -22.02
C PHE A 3 -27.12 -12.64 -20.61
N ALA A 4 -27.07 -13.97 -20.44
CA ALA A 4 -26.80 -14.58 -19.14
C ALA A 4 -25.30 -14.81 -18.85
N LEU A 5 -24.43 -14.77 -19.86
CA LEU A 5 -23.00 -15.10 -19.71
C LEU A 5 -22.10 -13.91 -19.32
N PHE A 6 -22.54 -12.68 -19.52
CA PHE A 6 -21.74 -11.48 -19.19
C PHE A 6 -21.54 -11.24 -17.69
N ARG A 7 -22.29 -11.94 -16.81
CA ARG A 7 -22.19 -11.76 -15.34
C ARG A 7 -20.90 -12.33 -14.75
N SER A 8 -20.42 -13.47 -15.25
CA SER A 8 -19.22 -14.14 -14.72
C SER A 8 -17.93 -13.45 -15.15
N VAL A 9 -17.89 -12.93 -16.38
CA VAL A 9 -16.75 -12.16 -16.90
C VAL A 9 -16.54 -10.88 -16.10
N PHE A 10 -17.61 -10.12 -15.83
CA PHE A 10 -17.54 -8.90 -15.02
C PHE A 10 -17.12 -9.15 -13.56
N ARG A 11 -17.48 -10.31 -12.98
CA ARG A 11 -17.07 -10.69 -11.62
C ARG A 11 -15.56 -10.95 -11.54
N TRP A 12 -14.96 -11.49 -12.60
CA TRP A 12 -13.52 -11.71 -12.67
C TRP A 12 -12.73 -10.40 -12.85
N PHE A 13 -13.22 -9.47 -13.68
CA PHE A 13 -12.66 -8.12 -13.77
C PHE A 13 -12.68 -7.37 -12.43
N ARG A 14 -13.75 -7.52 -11.63
CA ARG A 14 -13.81 -6.94 -10.27
C ARG A 14 -12.79 -7.55 -9.31
N ARG A 15 -12.53 -8.86 -9.34
CA ARG A 15 -11.49 -9.50 -8.51
C ARG A 15 -10.08 -9.02 -8.84
N ARG A 16 -9.78 -8.76 -10.11
CA ARG A 16 -8.45 -8.27 -10.51
C ARG A 16 -8.14 -6.88 -9.96
N LYS A 17 -9.14 -5.98 -9.84
CA LYS A 17 -8.93 -4.63 -9.29
C LYS A 17 -8.53 -4.64 -7.80
N VAL A 18 -9.11 -5.53 -7.00
CA VAL A 18 -8.83 -5.62 -5.56
C VAL A 18 -7.37 -5.99 -5.31
N LEU A 19 -6.83 -6.96 -6.07
CA LEU A 19 -5.44 -7.42 -5.94
C LEU A 19 -4.37 -6.37 -6.33
N GLN A 20 -4.75 -5.31 -7.06
CA GLN A 20 -3.83 -4.22 -7.38
C GLN A 20 -3.71 -3.22 -6.21
N THR A 21 -4.76 -3.05 -5.40
CA THR A 21 -4.80 -2.03 -4.34
C THR A 21 -3.94 -2.39 -3.12
N ASP A 22 -3.74 -3.68 -2.83
CA ASP A 22 -2.92 -4.15 -1.71
C ASP A 22 -1.42 -3.84 -1.84
N LYS A 23 -0.96 -3.42 -3.03
CA LYS A 23 0.46 -3.13 -3.27
C LYS A 23 0.88 -1.71 -2.89
N GLU A 24 -0.06 -0.84 -2.53
CA GLU A 24 0.16 0.61 -2.44
C GLU A 24 0.94 1.06 -1.19
N TYR A 25 0.98 0.26 -0.11
CA TYR A 25 1.60 0.66 1.16
C TYR A 25 2.65 -0.34 1.69
N TYR A 26 3.71 0.18 2.28
CA TYR A 26 4.76 -0.53 3.01
C TYR A 26 4.72 -0.14 4.50
N TYR A 27 4.91 -1.12 5.38
CA TYR A 27 4.97 -0.92 6.82
C TYR A 27 6.41 -1.09 7.29
N PHE A 28 6.90 -0.14 8.06
CA PHE A 28 8.24 -0.20 8.63
C PHE A 28 8.23 0.27 10.07
N LYS A 29 9.28 -0.10 10.81
CA LYS A 29 9.45 0.29 12.20
C LYS A 29 10.41 1.48 12.28
N CYS A 30 10.07 2.45 13.12
CA CYS A 30 11.02 3.50 13.47
C CYS A 30 12.28 2.88 14.10
N PRO A 31 13.49 3.24 13.66
CA PRO A 31 14.72 2.73 14.27
C PRO A 31 14.91 3.25 15.70
N THR A 32 14.36 4.41 16.04
CA THR A 32 14.55 5.08 17.33
C THR A 32 13.56 4.61 18.40
N CYS A 33 12.28 4.48 18.07
CA CYS A 33 11.21 4.15 19.03
C CYS A 33 10.48 2.83 18.75
N GLY A 34 10.78 2.15 17.65
CA GLY A 34 10.14 0.89 17.28
C GLY A 34 8.69 1.00 16.80
N GLN A 35 8.11 2.20 16.73
CA GLN A 35 6.73 2.41 16.29
C GLN A 35 6.54 1.96 14.83
N SER A 36 5.48 1.20 14.57
CA SER A 36 5.05 0.82 13.22
C SER A 36 4.41 2.01 12.51
N MET A 37 4.95 2.37 11.34
CA MET A 37 4.44 3.43 10.47
C MET A 37 4.16 2.90 9.07
N ARG A 38 3.18 3.53 8.39
CA ARG A 38 2.81 3.23 7.01
C ARG A 38 3.41 4.26 6.06
N LEU A 39 3.94 3.82 4.93
CA LEU A 39 4.46 4.65 3.85
C LEU A 39 3.94 4.15 2.50
N PRO A 40 3.54 5.04 1.56
CA PRO A 40 3.22 4.64 0.20
C PRO A 40 4.44 4.03 -0.50
N ARG A 41 4.24 2.98 -1.32
CA ARG A 41 5.30 2.42 -2.17
C ARG A 41 5.53 3.28 -3.41
N GLY A 42 6.78 3.29 -3.90
CA GLY A 42 7.13 3.95 -5.16
C GLY A 42 7.55 5.42 -5.05
N LEU A 43 7.77 5.92 -3.84
CA LEU A 43 8.26 7.29 -3.60
C LEU A 43 9.79 7.41 -3.75
N GLY A 44 10.51 6.29 -3.74
CA GLY A 44 11.97 6.28 -3.86
C GLY A 44 12.64 6.62 -2.53
N LYS A 45 13.52 7.64 -2.51
CA LYS A 45 14.16 8.13 -1.29
C LYS A 45 13.21 9.11 -0.61
N VAL A 46 12.80 8.80 0.62
CA VAL A 46 11.94 9.69 1.41
C VAL A 46 12.58 9.99 2.76
N GLU A 47 12.49 11.25 3.17
CA GLU A 47 12.77 11.64 4.55
C GLU A 47 11.50 11.45 5.36
N ILE A 48 11.55 10.60 6.39
CA ILE A 48 10.41 10.36 7.27
C ILE A 48 10.71 10.95 8.63
N THR A 49 9.75 11.72 9.13
CA THR A 49 9.72 12.18 10.52
C THR A 49 8.80 11.26 11.32
N CYS A 50 9.34 10.63 12.37
CA CYS A 50 8.52 9.82 13.28
C CYS A 50 7.60 10.71 14.13
N ARG A 51 6.32 10.34 14.28
CA ARG A 51 5.36 11.12 15.09
C ARG A 51 5.57 11.02 16.59
N SER A 52 6.20 9.96 17.09
CA SER A 52 6.39 9.76 18.54
C SER A 52 7.72 10.29 19.05
N CYS A 53 8.81 10.12 18.30
CA CYS A 53 10.15 10.54 18.75
C CYS A 53 10.72 11.73 17.96
N SER A 54 9.99 12.25 16.96
CA SER A 54 10.41 13.37 16.11
C SER A 54 11.75 13.19 15.39
N SER A 55 12.31 11.98 15.39
CA SER A 55 13.55 11.67 14.67
C SER A 55 13.29 11.67 13.17
N ARG A 56 14.17 12.33 12.42
CA ARG A 56 14.18 12.33 10.94
C ARG A 56 15.18 11.29 10.46
N PHE A 57 14.77 10.43 9.53
CA PHE A 57 15.66 9.47 8.89
C PHE A 57 15.25 9.24 7.45
N GLU A 58 16.22 8.88 6.64
CA GLU A 58 16.03 8.51 5.25
C GLU A 58 15.65 7.03 5.16
N THR A 59 14.60 6.73 4.40
CA THR A 59 14.30 5.35 4.04
C THR A 59 13.92 5.25 2.56
N ARG A 60 14.02 4.04 2.02
CA ARG A 60 13.62 3.74 0.66
C ARG A 60 12.31 2.94 0.70
N SER A 61 11.28 3.44 0.01
CA SER A 61 9.98 2.76 -0.14
C SER A 61 10.05 1.55 -1.05
#